data_AF-A0A228IBL7-F1
#
_entry.id   AF-A0A228IBL7-F1
#
_cell.length_a   1.000
_cell.length_b   1.000
_cell.length_c   1.000
_cell.angle_alpha   90.00
_cell.angle_beta   90.00
_cell.angle_gamma   90.00
#
_symmetry.space_group_name_H-M   'P 1'
#
loop_
_entity.id
_entity.type
_entity.pdbx_description
1 polymer ?
#
loop_
_entity_poly.entity_id
_entity_poly.type
_entity_poly.pdbx_seq_one_letter_code
_entity_poly.pdbx_strand_id
1 'polypeptide(L)'
;MAEPLFVLADVEISEAALRRWLKSAPLSATRFDDWPGSVRRGDSGISQAATSADLSVADGLVAHCVSSFGLGDGHLHCNYDKQAKALRFAVYFQYGDEAGTMESALAFCALLRGIAEIYTAKKPSFIRLFDTGADILCIEISQKASRIVPEPVNAQVSPEWFDEWIGQENFGDPDNVMAALFPPLARTLKQQVALGALRASPQAPYDYDRFFWTDGEHVYGGSSDNPVMKNADPKTFRRVTPANSMDSAFYADARQIWYHHPMVDVVPVQSLESGATISMQGWRPFSSDGEPLLRCGDTVWAVANVDYPNGGSIFGHADYPNGGNTEGNVKSVLRIIQAHGGIPVWEKRYNFEYVRPTRVEGASFVHVKDCLFEDGKSVYVQTDRGLIRMEGALPGMTTYLGGLSCNNGRFFRQGHAIKRPLDAAMLRYLDYDLYADNHHVYQLRDVSDGHAFSPDLHILQDAEPAAFRIMRALPNATISADAQHVWLNGEIIPNSPPEAVKFMGSFFWTDGNRVYNCEKLIQDADPKKFTVLADSDRADSDYARQGKVVYFRAEEIPDADAASFVADGRTAAHDRHRRYEFDRPVESRHRES
;
A
#
# COMPACT_ATOMS: atom_id res chain seq x y z
N MET A 1 3.16 5.07 -11.74
CA MET A 1 3.81 4.15 -10.79
C MET A 1 4.61 3.19 -11.64
N ALA A 2 5.86 2.93 -11.26
CA ALA A 2 6.68 1.91 -11.87
C ALA A 2 5.93 0.59 -11.92
N GLU A 3 6.03 -0.15 -13.01
CA GLU A 3 5.57 -1.54 -13.00
C GLU A 3 6.57 -2.38 -12.19
N PRO A 4 6.10 -3.33 -11.36
CA PRO A 4 7.00 -4.21 -10.65
C PRO A 4 7.73 -5.14 -11.62
N LEU A 5 8.95 -5.51 -11.25
CA LEU A 5 9.80 -6.40 -12.05
C LEU A 5 9.97 -7.73 -11.32
N PHE A 6 9.97 -8.84 -12.06
CA PHE A 6 10.06 -10.18 -11.50
C PHE A 6 11.16 -11.00 -12.17
N VAL A 7 11.94 -11.73 -11.39
CA VAL A 7 12.78 -12.84 -11.87
C VAL A 7 12.21 -14.13 -11.33
N LEU A 8 11.87 -15.09 -12.18
CA LEU A 8 11.27 -16.37 -11.79
C LEU A 8 12.02 -17.53 -12.42
N ALA A 9 12.33 -18.57 -11.64
CA ALA A 9 12.85 -19.82 -12.16
C ALA A 9 12.34 -21.03 -11.36
N ASP A 10 11.99 -22.08 -12.09
CA ASP A 10 11.65 -23.39 -11.55
C ASP A 10 12.60 -24.42 -12.19
N VAL A 11 13.62 -24.82 -11.43
CA VAL A 11 14.80 -25.52 -11.96
C VAL A 11 14.92 -26.91 -11.36
N GLU A 12 14.71 -27.95 -12.17
CA GLU A 12 14.87 -29.34 -11.71
C GLU A 12 16.35 -29.62 -11.36
N ILE A 13 16.62 -29.81 -10.08
CA ILE A 13 17.98 -29.95 -9.54
C ILE A 13 17.98 -30.81 -8.28
N SER A 14 19.05 -31.55 -8.01
CA SER A 14 19.18 -32.24 -6.72
C SER A 14 19.59 -31.27 -5.61
N GLU A 15 19.18 -31.54 -4.37
CA GLU A 15 19.61 -30.75 -3.19
C GLU A 15 21.15 -30.63 -3.09
N ALA A 16 21.86 -31.72 -3.39
CA ALA A 16 23.33 -31.74 -3.37
C ALA A 16 23.93 -30.84 -4.46
N ALA A 17 23.31 -30.79 -5.63
CA ALA A 17 23.73 -29.89 -6.70
C ALA A 17 23.43 -28.43 -6.32
N LEU A 18 22.24 -28.12 -5.79
CA LEU A 18 21.92 -26.79 -5.28
C LEU A 18 22.95 -26.30 -4.23
N ARG A 19 23.30 -27.16 -3.26
CA ARG A 19 24.34 -26.87 -2.26
C ARG A 19 25.72 -26.60 -2.86
N ARG A 20 26.05 -27.21 -4.01
CA ARG A 20 27.31 -26.93 -4.72
C ARG A 20 27.28 -25.59 -5.44
N TRP A 21 26.18 -25.25 -6.12
CA TRP A 21 26.02 -23.94 -6.77
C TRP A 21 26.02 -22.80 -5.76
N LEU A 22 25.35 -22.97 -4.62
CA LEU A 22 25.41 -21.95 -3.56
C LEU A 22 26.84 -21.69 -3.05
N LYS A 23 27.75 -22.65 -3.20
CA LYS A 23 29.17 -22.51 -2.81
C LYS A 23 30.09 -22.11 -3.96
N SER A 24 29.61 -22.10 -5.21
CA SER A 24 30.44 -21.71 -6.35
C SER A 24 30.60 -20.20 -6.42
N ALA A 25 31.59 -19.75 -7.19
CA ALA A 25 31.73 -18.33 -7.51
C ALA A 25 30.53 -17.85 -8.35
N PRO A 26 30.00 -16.64 -8.11
CA PRO A 26 28.94 -16.06 -8.91
C PRO A 26 29.42 -15.78 -10.34
N LEU A 27 28.53 -15.97 -11.32
CA LEU A 27 28.82 -15.61 -12.70
C LEU A 27 28.38 -14.18 -12.98
N SER A 28 29.31 -13.38 -13.52
CA SER A 28 28.98 -12.03 -14.00
C SER A 28 28.11 -12.10 -15.25
N ALA A 29 27.19 -11.13 -15.41
CA ALA A 29 26.41 -10.98 -16.63
C ALA A 29 27.31 -10.81 -17.87
N THR A 30 28.50 -10.20 -17.73
CA THR A 30 29.47 -10.06 -18.84
C THR A 30 30.00 -11.38 -19.40
N ARG A 31 29.82 -12.51 -18.70
CA ARG A 31 30.22 -13.85 -19.18
C ARG A 31 29.37 -14.35 -20.36
N PHE A 32 28.21 -13.76 -20.60
CA PHE A 32 27.27 -14.23 -21.62
C PHE A 32 27.15 -13.23 -22.76
N ASP A 33 27.50 -13.66 -23.97
CA ASP A 33 27.51 -12.78 -25.15
C ASP A 33 26.14 -12.68 -25.84
N ASP A 34 25.13 -13.43 -25.39
CA ASP A 34 23.83 -13.54 -26.05
C ASP A 34 22.75 -12.56 -25.51
N TRP A 35 23.08 -11.68 -24.55
CA TRP A 35 22.13 -10.68 -24.04
C TRP A 35 21.56 -9.80 -25.15
N PRO A 36 20.23 -9.52 -25.17
CA PRO A 36 19.62 -8.71 -26.21
C PRO A 36 20.17 -7.27 -26.20
N GLY A 37 20.20 -6.63 -27.38
CA GLY A 37 20.67 -5.26 -27.50
C GLY A 37 19.87 -4.26 -26.67
N SER A 38 18.58 -4.51 -26.42
CA SER A 38 17.72 -3.70 -25.55
C SER A 38 18.22 -3.70 -24.09
N VAL A 39 18.68 -4.85 -23.61
CA VAL A 39 19.25 -5.04 -22.27
C VAL A 39 20.62 -4.36 -22.14
N ARG A 40 21.37 -4.26 -23.23
CA ARG A 40 22.70 -3.62 -23.27
C ARG A 40 22.68 -2.09 -23.42
N ARG A 41 21.57 -1.49 -23.86
CA ARG A 41 21.49 -0.07 -24.31
C ARG A 41 20.92 0.93 -23.30
N GLY A 42 20.44 0.50 -22.13
CA GLY A 42 20.06 1.44 -21.07
C GLY A 42 21.31 2.13 -20.50
N ASP A 43 21.19 3.39 -20.06
CA ASP A 43 22.25 4.13 -19.36
C ASP A 43 22.75 3.43 -18.06
N SER A 44 22.08 2.35 -17.65
CA SER A 44 22.41 1.43 -16.55
C SER A 44 23.01 0.09 -16.99
N GLY A 45 23.46 -0.04 -18.25
CA GLY A 45 23.92 -1.30 -18.85
C GLY A 45 24.90 -2.07 -17.98
N ILE A 46 24.81 -3.41 -18.00
CA ILE A 46 25.65 -4.40 -17.28
C ILE A 46 26.93 -3.74 -16.75
N SER A 47 26.90 -3.18 -15.54
CA SER A 47 28.07 -2.45 -15.07
C SER A 47 29.17 -3.47 -14.80
N GLN A 48 30.42 -3.04 -14.92
CA GLN A 48 31.58 -3.84 -14.51
C GLN A 48 31.70 -3.89 -12.97
N ALA A 49 30.59 -3.99 -12.24
CA ALA A 49 30.65 -4.28 -10.81
C ALA A 49 31.43 -5.59 -10.63
N ALA A 50 32.67 -5.45 -10.18
CA ALA A 50 33.57 -6.56 -10.01
C ALA A 50 32.97 -7.48 -8.95
N THR A 51 32.46 -8.65 -9.35
CA THR A 51 32.22 -9.72 -8.39
C THR A 51 33.57 -10.06 -7.78
N SER A 52 33.75 -9.72 -6.49
CA SER A 52 34.92 -10.13 -5.73
C SER A 52 35.10 -11.63 -5.89
N ALA A 53 36.30 -12.06 -6.29
CA ALA A 53 36.62 -13.46 -6.57
C ALA A 53 36.41 -14.39 -5.36
N ASP A 54 36.28 -13.81 -4.15
CA ASP A 54 36.16 -14.52 -2.89
C ASP A 54 34.71 -14.75 -2.43
N LEU A 55 33.71 -14.18 -3.11
CA LEU A 55 32.30 -14.34 -2.73
C LEU A 55 31.69 -15.60 -3.37
N SER A 56 30.88 -16.34 -2.60
CA SER A 56 30.05 -17.42 -3.14
C SER A 56 28.71 -16.88 -3.67
N VAL A 57 28.00 -17.67 -4.49
CA VAL A 57 26.61 -17.37 -4.88
C VAL A 57 25.73 -17.13 -3.65
N ALA A 58 25.90 -17.92 -2.59
CA ALA A 58 25.16 -17.72 -1.34
C ALA A 58 25.43 -16.35 -0.72
N ASP A 59 26.69 -15.89 -0.72
CA ASP A 59 27.03 -14.56 -0.19
C ASP A 59 26.40 -13.45 -1.04
N GLY A 60 26.37 -13.60 -2.37
CA GLY A 60 25.69 -12.67 -3.26
C GLY A 60 24.18 -12.59 -3.03
N LEU A 61 23.51 -13.75 -2.89
CA LEU A 61 22.08 -13.81 -2.58
C LEU A 61 21.77 -13.20 -1.21
N VAL A 62 22.61 -13.48 -0.21
CA VAL A 62 22.45 -12.94 1.15
C VAL A 62 22.72 -11.44 1.19
N ALA A 63 23.73 -10.95 0.49
CA ALA A 63 24.00 -9.52 0.38
C ALA A 63 22.81 -8.78 -0.23
N HIS A 64 22.20 -9.35 -1.28
CA HIS A 64 20.97 -8.80 -1.84
C HIS A 64 19.81 -8.84 -0.86
N CYS A 65 19.61 -9.96 -0.15
CA CYS A 65 18.61 -10.01 0.92
C CYS A 65 18.82 -8.86 1.91
N VAL A 66 20.03 -8.66 2.43
CA VAL A 66 20.32 -7.58 3.39
C VAL A 66 20.02 -6.21 2.81
N SER A 67 20.46 -5.91 1.58
CA SER A 67 20.20 -4.61 0.94
C SER A 67 18.70 -4.39 0.67
N SER A 68 18.01 -5.41 0.15
CA SER A 68 16.60 -5.31 -0.24
C SER A 68 15.65 -5.35 0.96
N PHE A 69 15.99 -6.09 2.03
CA PHE A 69 15.25 -5.99 3.30
C PHE A 69 15.41 -4.61 3.92
N GLY A 70 16.59 -4.00 3.82
CA GLY A 70 16.80 -2.64 4.31
C GLY A 70 15.92 -1.62 3.59
N LEU A 71 15.82 -1.74 2.27
CA LEU A 71 15.09 -0.81 1.42
C LEU A 71 13.57 -1.07 1.38
N GLY A 72 13.09 -2.29 1.63
CA GLY A 72 11.68 -2.66 1.54
C GLY A 72 11.19 -2.93 0.10
N ASP A 73 12.04 -2.66 -0.88
CA ASP A 73 11.68 -2.59 -2.30
C ASP A 73 11.85 -3.92 -3.06
N GLY A 74 12.24 -5.01 -2.37
CA GLY A 74 12.33 -6.31 -3.00
C GLY A 74 12.29 -7.53 -2.07
N HIS A 75 11.86 -8.66 -2.63
CA HIS A 75 11.66 -9.92 -1.92
C HIS A 75 12.30 -11.09 -2.66
N LEU A 76 12.97 -11.99 -1.93
CA LEU A 76 13.63 -13.18 -2.49
C LEU A 76 12.97 -14.46 -1.96
N HIS A 77 12.51 -15.30 -2.89
CA HIS A 77 12.25 -16.71 -2.68
C HIS A 77 13.38 -17.52 -3.30
N CYS A 78 14.04 -18.36 -2.51
CA CYS A 78 15.08 -19.27 -3.00
C CYS A 78 15.02 -20.55 -2.18
N ASN A 79 14.09 -21.44 -2.51
CA ASN A 79 13.80 -22.64 -1.73
C ASN A 79 14.01 -23.92 -2.55
N TYR A 80 14.32 -25.02 -1.86
CA TYR A 80 14.39 -26.34 -2.45
C TYR A 80 13.13 -27.13 -2.13
N ASP A 81 12.30 -27.37 -3.14
CA ASP A 81 11.16 -28.28 -3.01
C ASP A 81 11.65 -29.74 -3.10
N LYS A 82 11.56 -30.45 -1.99
CA LYS A 82 11.94 -31.87 -1.89
C LYS A 82 11.05 -32.80 -2.72
N GLN A 83 9.76 -32.48 -2.84
CA GLN A 83 8.78 -33.27 -3.57
C GLN A 83 8.96 -33.09 -5.08
N ALA A 84 9.07 -31.84 -5.53
CA ALA A 84 9.32 -31.52 -6.95
C ALA A 84 10.78 -31.81 -7.37
N LYS A 85 11.71 -31.92 -6.41
CA LYS A 85 13.17 -31.98 -6.64
C LYS A 85 13.62 -30.80 -7.51
N ALA A 86 13.16 -29.62 -7.12
CA ALA A 86 13.36 -28.40 -7.87
C ALA A 86 13.79 -27.25 -6.96
N LEU A 87 14.60 -26.35 -7.51
CA LEU A 87 14.82 -25.02 -6.98
C LEU A 87 13.65 -24.16 -7.42
N ARG A 88 12.89 -23.65 -6.44
CA ARG A 88 11.93 -22.57 -6.62
C ARG A 88 12.65 -21.27 -6.33
N PHE A 89 12.75 -20.41 -7.34
CA PHE A 89 13.43 -19.14 -7.24
C PHE A 89 12.53 -18.03 -7.76
N ALA A 90 12.30 -17.01 -6.94
CA ALA A 90 11.64 -15.80 -7.39
C ALA A 90 12.27 -14.57 -6.73
N VAL A 91 12.36 -13.48 -7.48
CA VAL A 91 12.66 -12.15 -6.95
C VAL A 91 11.57 -11.22 -7.41
N TYR A 92 11.03 -10.44 -6.47
CA TYR A 92 10.11 -9.35 -6.73
C TYR A 92 10.83 -8.02 -6.47
N PHE A 93 10.69 -7.08 -7.40
CA PHE A 93 11.11 -5.69 -7.24
C PHE A 93 9.88 -4.80 -7.34
N GLN A 94 9.60 -4.03 -6.30
CA GLN A 94 8.41 -3.19 -6.23
C GLN A 94 8.43 -2.05 -7.26
N TYR A 95 9.61 -1.47 -7.51
CA TYR A 95 9.81 -0.34 -8.41
C TYR A 95 10.75 -0.70 -9.57
N GLY A 96 10.19 -1.27 -10.64
CA GLY A 96 10.96 -1.79 -11.78
C GLY A 96 11.69 -0.73 -12.63
N ASP A 97 11.28 0.54 -12.57
CA ASP A 97 11.86 1.65 -13.33
C ASP A 97 12.95 2.42 -12.58
N GLU A 98 13.22 2.08 -11.32
CA GLU A 98 14.27 2.71 -10.54
C GLU A 98 15.66 2.41 -11.11
N ALA A 99 16.53 3.41 -11.02
CA ALA A 99 17.91 3.29 -11.48
C ALA A 99 18.63 2.14 -10.74
N GLY A 100 18.95 1.07 -11.47
CA GLY A 100 19.65 -0.11 -10.93
C GLY A 100 18.77 -1.34 -10.69
N THR A 101 17.43 -1.24 -10.72
CA THR A 101 16.53 -2.39 -10.54
C THR A 101 16.70 -3.41 -11.66
N MET A 102 16.68 -2.95 -12.92
CA MET A 102 16.94 -3.80 -14.08
C MET A 102 18.33 -4.46 -14.02
N GLU A 103 19.35 -3.72 -13.57
CA GLU A 103 20.71 -4.25 -13.42
C GLU A 103 20.75 -5.38 -12.38
N SER A 104 20.08 -5.19 -11.24
CA SER A 104 19.95 -6.21 -10.20
C SER A 104 19.21 -7.46 -10.72
N ALA A 105 18.11 -7.28 -11.46
CA ALA A 105 17.37 -8.38 -12.06
C ALA A 105 18.24 -9.18 -13.06
N LEU A 106 19.03 -8.51 -13.88
CA LEU A 106 19.96 -9.15 -14.81
C LEU A 106 21.10 -9.87 -14.09
N ALA A 107 21.59 -9.32 -12.98
CA ALA A 107 22.57 -10.00 -12.12
C ALA A 107 22.00 -11.32 -11.58
N PHE A 108 20.73 -11.35 -11.16
CA PHE A 108 20.07 -12.60 -10.78
C PHE A 108 19.92 -13.58 -11.93
N CYS A 109 19.52 -13.13 -13.12
CA CYS A 109 19.49 -13.98 -14.29
C CYS A 109 20.87 -14.59 -14.56
N ALA A 110 21.95 -13.81 -14.46
CA ALA A 110 23.32 -14.31 -14.63
C ALA A 110 23.73 -15.33 -13.55
N LEU A 111 23.37 -15.10 -12.29
CA LEU A 111 23.58 -16.05 -11.18
C LEU A 111 22.89 -17.39 -11.46
N LEU A 112 21.61 -17.35 -11.85
CA LEU A 112 20.80 -18.52 -12.15
C LEU A 112 21.31 -19.27 -13.38
N ARG A 113 21.82 -18.56 -14.40
CA ARG A 113 22.46 -19.18 -15.57
C ARG A 113 23.65 -20.06 -15.21
N GLY A 114 24.33 -19.78 -14.09
CA GLY A 114 25.41 -20.61 -13.55
C GLY A 114 24.99 -22.02 -13.14
N ILE A 115 23.69 -22.26 -12.92
CA ILE A 115 23.17 -23.59 -12.61
C ILE A 115 23.43 -24.57 -13.76
N ALA A 116 23.54 -24.10 -15.01
CA ALA A 116 23.82 -24.94 -16.19
C ALA A 116 25.08 -25.81 -16.04
N GLU A 117 26.08 -25.37 -15.27
CA GLU A 117 27.33 -26.12 -15.04
C GLU A 117 27.11 -27.38 -14.19
N ILE A 118 26.05 -27.40 -13.39
CA ILE A 118 25.69 -28.50 -12.49
C ILE A 118 24.31 -29.10 -12.78
N TYR A 119 23.70 -28.70 -13.90
CA TYR A 119 22.37 -29.11 -14.30
C TYR A 119 22.36 -30.54 -14.81
N THR A 120 21.52 -31.39 -14.20
CA THR A 120 21.49 -32.84 -14.47
C THR A 120 20.17 -33.34 -15.05
N ALA A 121 19.13 -32.50 -15.08
CA ALA A 121 17.83 -32.90 -15.59
C ALA A 121 17.87 -33.14 -17.11
N LYS A 122 16.92 -33.93 -17.60
CA LYS A 122 16.82 -34.28 -19.03
C LYS A 122 16.04 -33.24 -19.83
N LYS A 123 15.03 -32.63 -19.21
CA LYS A 123 14.24 -31.55 -19.80
C LYS A 123 14.93 -30.23 -19.49
N PRO A 124 14.80 -29.20 -20.34
CA PRO A 124 15.25 -27.86 -19.98
C PRO A 124 14.35 -27.23 -18.91
N SER A 125 14.93 -26.32 -18.14
CA SER A 125 14.23 -25.39 -17.23
C SER A 125 14.33 -23.97 -17.76
N PHE A 126 13.51 -23.06 -17.25
CA PHE A 126 13.47 -21.68 -17.74
C PHE A 126 13.64 -20.67 -16.61
N ILE A 127 14.36 -19.58 -16.90
CA ILE A 127 14.37 -18.35 -16.10
C ILE A 127 13.58 -17.32 -16.89
N ARG A 128 12.64 -16.65 -16.24
CA ARG A 128 11.84 -15.56 -16.80
C ARG A 128 12.18 -14.26 -16.07
N LEU A 129 12.31 -13.18 -16.83
CA LEU A 129 12.32 -11.81 -16.36
C LEU A 129 11.12 -11.12 -16.99
N PHE A 130 10.20 -10.58 -16.19
CA PHE A 130 8.94 -10.04 -16.70
C PHE A 130 8.41 -8.91 -15.81
N ASP A 131 7.51 -8.10 -16.37
CA ASP A 131 6.72 -7.07 -15.69
C ASP A 131 5.23 -7.44 -15.69
N THR A 132 4.35 -6.52 -15.30
CA THR A 132 2.89 -6.78 -15.21
C THR A 132 2.19 -7.10 -16.54
N GLY A 133 2.89 -7.09 -17.68
CA GLY A 133 2.28 -7.33 -18.98
C GLY A 133 3.07 -8.19 -19.97
N ALA A 134 4.38 -8.38 -19.81
CA ALA A 134 5.18 -9.11 -20.79
C ALA A 134 6.46 -9.75 -20.24
N ASP A 135 6.88 -10.86 -20.87
CA ASP A 135 8.22 -11.41 -20.69
C ASP A 135 9.24 -10.46 -21.35
N ILE A 136 10.12 -9.88 -20.55
CA ILE A 136 11.27 -9.09 -21.01
C ILE A 136 12.38 -10.03 -21.49
N LEU A 137 12.59 -11.15 -20.78
CA LEU A 137 13.59 -12.15 -21.11
C LEU A 137 13.15 -13.56 -20.72
N CYS A 138 13.43 -14.53 -21.59
CA CYS A 138 13.35 -15.95 -21.27
C CYS A 138 14.69 -16.63 -21.55
N ILE A 139 15.21 -17.36 -20.56
CA ILE A 139 16.49 -18.07 -20.63
C ILE A 139 16.25 -19.56 -20.41
N GLU A 140 16.63 -20.37 -21.38
CA GLU A 140 16.65 -21.82 -21.27
C GLU A 140 17.91 -22.28 -20.53
N ILE A 141 17.75 -23.12 -19.50
CA ILE A 141 18.82 -23.86 -18.82
C ILE A 141 18.74 -25.32 -19.24
N SER A 142 19.84 -25.86 -19.77
CA SER A 142 19.96 -27.26 -20.15
C SER A 142 21.33 -27.81 -19.76
N GLN A 143 21.58 -29.09 -20.06
CA GLN A 143 22.86 -29.72 -19.76
C GLN A 143 24.01 -28.99 -20.47
N LYS A 144 24.88 -28.34 -19.68
CA LYS A 144 26.09 -27.62 -20.14
C LYS A 144 25.86 -26.35 -20.96
N ALA A 145 24.63 -25.83 -21.00
CA ALA A 145 24.35 -24.57 -21.71
C ALA A 145 23.22 -23.79 -21.03
N SER A 146 23.33 -22.48 -21.05
CA SER A 146 22.20 -21.57 -20.86
C SER A 146 22.17 -20.56 -22.00
N ARG A 147 20.99 -20.32 -22.57
CA ARG A 147 20.83 -19.43 -23.73
C ARG A 147 19.50 -18.70 -23.69
N ILE A 148 19.48 -17.50 -24.24
CA ILE A 148 18.24 -16.76 -24.44
C ILE A 148 17.43 -17.43 -25.55
N VAL A 149 16.14 -17.61 -25.31
CA VAL A 149 15.19 -18.17 -26.28
C VAL A 149 14.06 -17.17 -26.54
N PRO A 150 13.54 -17.10 -27.78
CA PRO A 150 12.29 -16.37 -28.04
C PRO A 150 11.16 -17.03 -27.25
N GLU A 151 10.19 -16.23 -26.79
CA GLU A 151 9.09 -16.64 -25.90
C GLU A 151 8.57 -18.05 -26.21
N PRO A 152 8.75 -19.03 -25.30
CA PRO A 152 8.16 -20.35 -25.48
C PRO A 152 6.64 -20.24 -25.34
N VAL A 153 5.90 -20.76 -26.33
CA VAL A 153 4.42 -20.78 -26.38
C VAL A 153 3.77 -21.45 -25.14
N ASN A 154 4.54 -22.15 -24.30
CA ASN A 154 4.07 -22.82 -23.07
C ASN A 154 4.62 -22.20 -21.75
N ALA A 155 5.30 -21.04 -21.79
CA ALA A 155 5.92 -20.43 -20.61
C ALA A 155 5.02 -19.41 -19.86
N GLN A 156 3.81 -19.14 -20.37
CA GLN A 156 2.97 -18.02 -19.91
C GLN A 156 2.18 -18.25 -18.61
N VAL A 157 2.19 -19.46 -18.03
CA VAL A 157 1.48 -19.71 -16.77
C VAL A 157 2.48 -19.67 -15.62
N SER A 158 2.32 -18.68 -14.74
CA SER A 158 3.01 -18.66 -13.45
C SER A 158 2.71 -19.95 -12.68
N PRO A 159 3.72 -20.60 -12.06
CA PRO A 159 3.47 -21.80 -11.28
C PRO A 159 2.65 -21.46 -10.03
N GLU A 160 1.77 -22.36 -9.60
CA GLU A 160 0.87 -22.16 -8.45
C GLU A 160 1.61 -21.69 -7.18
N TRP A 161 2.80 -22.22 -6.92
CA TRP A 161 3.62 -21.80 -5.77
C TRP A 161 4.03 -20.32 -5.83
N PHE A 162 4.22 -19.77 -7.03
CA PHE A 162 4.58 -18.37 -7.22
C PHE A 162 3.36 -17.48 -6.94
N ASP A 163 2.17 -17.88 -7.41
CA ASP A 163 0.93 -17.16 -7.12
C ASP A 163 0.61 -17.21 -5.61
N GLU A 164 0.80 -18.36 -4.96
CA GLU A 164 0.72 -18.50 -3.51
C GLU A 164 1.73 -17.62 -2.78
N TRP A 165 2.99 -17.59 -3.25
CA TRP A 165 4.05 -16.79 -2.64
C TRP A 165 3.80 -15.30 -2.82
N ILE A 166 3.50 -14.84 -4.03
CA ILE A 166 3.27 -13.42 -4.34
C ILE A 166 1.98 -12.90 -3.67
N GLY A 167 1.02 -13.79 -3.39
CA GLY A 167 -0.20 -13.51 -2.65
C GLY A 167 -0.03 -13.49 -1.13
N GLN A 168 1.15 -13.80 -0.58
CA GLN A 168 1.37 -13.71 0.87
C GLN A 168 1.26 -12.25 1.32
N GLU A 169 0.36 -12.01 2.27
CA GLU A 169 0.34 -10.75 3.00
C GLU A 169 1.63 -10.64 3.83
N ASN A 170 2.32 -9.51 3.76
CA ASN A 170 3.47 -9.17 4.61
C ASN A 170 4.80 -9.89 4.29
N PHE A 171 5.35 -9.69 3.09
CA PHE A 171 6.72 -10.10 2.72
C PHE A 171 7.83 -9.55 3.63
N GLY A 172 7.54 -8.51 4.41
CA GLY A 172 8.48 -7.92 5.36
C GLY A 172 8.65 -8.72 6.66
N ASP A 173 7.85 -9.76 6.90
CA ASP A 173 7.99 -10.62 8.08
C ASP A 173 9.30 -11.45 8.01
N PRO A 174 10.23 -11.29 8.97
CA PRO A 174 11.45 -12.08 9.02
C PRO A 174 11.23 -13.60 8.98
N ASP A 175 10.12 -14.10 9.53
CA ASP A 175 9.84 -15.53 9.53
C ASP A 175 9.40 -16.01 8.14
N ASN A 176 8.59 -15.23 7.42
CA ASN A 176 8.21 -15.51 6.02
C ASN A 176 9.44 -15.49 5.10
N VAL A 177 10.30 -14.49 5.30
CA VAL A 177 11.60 -14.39 4.61
C VAL A 177 12.44 -15.63 4.84
N MET A 178 12.61 -16.03 6.10
CA MET A 178 13.42 -17.19 6.45
C MET A 178 12.80 -18.48 5.91
N ALA A 179 11.47 -18.59 5.86
CA ALA A 179 10.75 -19.72 5.28
C ALA A 179 10.86 -19.79 3.75
N ALA A 180 10.99 -18.64 3.08
CA ALA A 180 11.20 -18.54 1.64
C ALA A 180 12.63 -18.91 1.19
N LEU A 181 13.56 -19.07 2.13
CA LEU A 181 14.96 -19.38 1.86
C LEU A 181 15.32 -20.84 2.18
N PHE A 182 16.15 -21.42 1.32
CA PHE A 182 16.75 -22.73 1.54
C PHE A 182 17.58 -22.70 2.83
N PRO A 183 17.50 -23.70 3.73
CA PRO A 183 18.04 -23.57 5.10
C PRO A 183 19.50 -23.12 5.24
N PRO A 184 20.44 -23.50 4.34
CA PRO A 184 21.79 -22.92 4.33
C PRO A 184 21.81 -21.41 4.10
N LEU A 185 21.01 -20.89 3.16
CA LEU A 185 20.89 -19.45 2.90
C LEU A 185 20.28 -18.72 4.09
N ALA A 186 19.18 -19.24 4.63
CA ALA A 186 18.54 -18.69 5.83
C ALA A 186 19.53 -18.60 7.00
N ARG A 187 20.35 -19.63 7.19
CA ARG A 187 21.40 -19.65 8.23
C ARG A 187 22.49 -18.62 7.96
N THR A 188 22.98 -18.51 6.74
CA THR A 188 24.00 -17.52 6.37
C THR A 188 23.46 -16.10 6.53
N LEU A 189 22.23 -15.81 6.09
CA LEU A 189 21.55 -14.54 6.30
C LEU A 189 21.43 -14.23 7.79
N LYS A 190 20.94 -15.18 8.59
CA LYS A 190 20.82 -15.01 10.04
C LYS A 190 22.17 -14.71 10.69
N GLN A 191 23.24 -15.37 10.25
CA GLN A 191 24.60 -15.14 10.75
C GLN A 191 25.12 -13.76 10.32
N GLN A 192 24.92 -13.37 9.07
CA GLN A 192 25.32 -12.06 8.53
C GLN A 192 24.62 -10.93 9.28
N VAL A 193 23.29 -11.00 9.42
CA VAL A 193 22.51 -10.00 10.18
C VAL A 193 22.91 -9.97 11.65
N ALA A 194 23.06 -11.14 12.29
CA ALA A 194 23.41 -11.20 13.71
C ALA A 194 24.85 -10.74 14.01
N LEU A 195 25.79 -10.97 13.08
CA LEU A 195 27.21 -10.67 13.29
C LEU A 195 27.66 -9.35 12.66
N GLY A 196 26.91 -8.80 11.69
CA GLY A 196 27.30 -7.58 10.96
C GLY A 196 27.54 -6.42 11.91
N ALA A 197 26.52 -6.06 12.68
CA ALA A 197 26.60 -5.03 13.71
C ALA A 197 27.65 -5.33 14.79
N LEU A 198 27.85 -6.59 15.15
CA LEU A 198 28.87 -7.01 16.13
C LEU A 198 30.31 -6.89 15.61
N ARG A 199 30.51 -6.98 14.29
CA ARG A 199 31.79 -6.91 13.60
C ARG A 199 32.10 -5.52 13.05
N ALA A 200 31.11 -4.62 13.08
CA ALA A 200 31.26 -3.26 12.60
C ALA A 200 32.43 -2.56 13.30
N SER A 201 33.17 -1.78 12.53
CA SER A 201 34.27 -0.94 12.98
C SER A 201 34.31 0.33 12.12
N PRO A 202 35.02 1.40 12.53
CA PRO A 202 35.16 2.59 11.68
C PRO A 202 35.79 2.31 10.32
N GLN A 203 36.52 1.20 10.16
CA GLN A 203 37.11 0.79 8.88
C GLN A 203 36.20 -0.15 8.06
N ALA A 204 35.15 -0.68 8.68
CA ALA A 204 34.19 -1.61 8.07
C ALA A 204 32.82 -1.40 8.71
N PRO A 205 32.09 -0.34 8.29
CA PRO A 205 30.77 -0.06 8.81
C PRO A 205 29.76 -1.14 8.40
N TYR A 206 28.63 -1.17 9.10
CA TYR A 206 27.52 -2.07 8.82
C TYR A 206 26.23 -1.28 8.68
N ASP A 207 25.55 -1.43 7.55
CA ASP A 207 24.22 -0.88 7.32
C ASP A 207 23.17 -1.81 7.94
N TYR A 208 22.36 -1.28 8.87
CA TYR A 208 21.17 -2.00 9.35
C TYR A 208 20.09 -2.00 8.27
N ASP A 209 19.92 -0.84 7.63
CA ASP A 209 19.04 -0.59 6.50
C ASP A 209 19.39 0.75 5.81
N ARG A 210 18.52 1.25 4.93
CA ARG A 210 18.72 2.50 4.20
C ARG A 210 18.75 3.76 5.09
N PHE A 211 18.27 3.65 6.33
CA PHE A 211 18.19 4.76 7.28
C PHE A 211 19.26 4.71 8.33
N PHE A 212 19.74 3.54 8.71
CA PHE A 212 20.70 3.43 9.80
C PHE A 212 21.88 2.56 9.45
N TRP A 213 23.05 3.02 9.88
CA TRP A 213 24.29 2.26 9.83
C TRP A 213 25.12 2.47 11.10
N THR A 214 26.13 1.65 11.30
CA THR A 214 27.03 1.71 12.45
C THR A 214 28.48 1.52 12.07
N ASP A 215 29.37 2.23 12.77
CA ASP A 215 30.81 2.00 12.78
C ASP A 215 31.25 1.07 13.93
N GLY A 216 30.30 0.41 14.61
CA GLY A 216 30.53 -0.42 15.78
C GLY A 216 30.66 0.34 17.12
N GLU A 217 30.77 1.67 17.08
CA GLU A 217 30.82 2.55 18.26
C GLU A 217 29.54 3.38 18.41
N HIS A 218 28.94 3.80 17.30
CA HIS A 218 27.74 4.63 17.25
C HIS A 218 26.75 4.17 16.18
N VAL A 219 25.52 4.66 16.27
CA VAL A 219 24.49 4.51 15.23
C VAL A 219 24.26 5.86 14.56
N TYR A 220 24.32 5.85 13.23
CA TYR A 220 24.18 7.02 12.36
C TYR A 220 22.90 6.92 11.55
N GLY A 221 22.26 8.05 11.28
CA GLY A 221 21.08 8.15 10.43
C GLY A 221 21.42 8.67 9.03
N GLY A 222 21.05 7.93 7.98
CA GLY A 222 21.20 8.27 6.58
C GLY A 222 22.62 8.72 6.24
N SER A 223 22.71 9.88 5.57
CA SER A 223 23.96 10.53 5.16
C SER A 223 24.57 11.44 6.24
N SER A 224 24.10 11.37 7.50
CA SER A 224 24.65 12.18 8.58
C SER A 224 25.97 11.61 9.10
N ASP A 225 27.02 12.43 9.11
CA ASP A 225 28.29 12.14 9.80
C ASP A 225 28.17 12.27 11.34
N ASN A 226 27.06 12.80 11.84
CA ASN A 226 26.80 12.89 13.27
C ASN A 226 25.98 11.70 13.76
N PRO A 227 26.37 11.07 14.89
CA PRO A 227 25.60 9.98 15.46
C PRO A 227 24.25 10.50 15.94
N VAL A 228 23.19 9.98 15.33
CA VAL A 228 21.81 10.40 15.58
C VAL A 228 21.35 9.93 16.96
N MET A 229 21.84 8.77 17.40
CA MET A 229 21.41 8.14 18.64
C MET A 229 22.56 7.98 19.63
N LYS A 230 22.87 9.04 20.39
CA LYS A 230 23.98 9.05 21.37
C LYS A 230 23.96 7.92 22.41
N ASN A 231 22.80 7.33 22.67
CA ASN A 231 22.63 6.28 23.67
C ASN A 231 22.27 4.91 23.08
N ALA A 232 22.15 4.79 21.74
CA ALA A 232 21.86 3.52 21.12
C ALA A 232 23.04 2.57 21.29
N ASP A 233 22.75 1.29 21.50
CA ASP A 233 23.79 0.25 21.48
C ASP A 233 23.96 -0.26 20.05
N PRO A 234 25.04 0.13 19.34
CA PRO A 234 25.25 -0.26 17.95
C PRO A 234 25.31 -1.77 17.75
N LYS A 235 25.66 -2.54 18.77
CA LYS A 235 25.82 -4.00 18.61
C LYS A 235 24.49 -4.74 18.63
N THR A 236 23.45 -4.12 19.16
CA THR A 236 22.14 -4.75 19.37
C THR A 236 20.99 -3.99 18.70
N PHE A 237 21.27 -2.80 18.17
CA PHE A 237 20.36 -1.99 17.38
C PHE A 237 19.86 -2.78 16.17
N ARG A 238 18.54 -2.76 15.97
CA ARG A 238 17.87 -3.41 14.84
C ARG A 238 16.48 -2.85 14.64
N ARG A 239 15.99 -2.95 13.41
CA ARG A 239 14.58 -2.70 13.10
C ARG A 239 13.69 -3.79 13.67
N VAL A 240 12.52 -3.41 14.17
CA VAL A 240 11.54 -4.32 14.81
C VAL A 240 10.24 -4.42 14.03
N THR A 241 9.79 -3.34 13.39
CA THR A 241 8.62 -3.36 12.50
C THR A 241 9.05 -3.28 11.04
N PRO A 242 8.27 -3.84 10.09
CA PRO A 242 8.42 -3.48 8.68
C PRO A 242 8.31 -1.96 8.50
N ALA A 243 9.12 -1.35 7.62
CA ALA A 243 9.07 0.08 7.33
C ALA A 243 7.84 0.42 6.46
N ASN A 244 7.16 1.55 6.69
CA ASN A 244 5.98 1.96 5.91
C ASN A 244 6.33 2.57 4.52
N SER A 245 5.35 2.95 3.68
CA SER A 245 5.62 3.64 2.39
C SER A 245 6.19 5.04 2.58
N MET A 246 5.99 5.58 3.78
CA MET A 246 6.65 6.76 4.31
C MET A 246 7.86 6.40 5.16
N ASP A 247 8.39 5.18 5.03
CA ASP A 247 9.59 4.67 5.69
C ASP A 247 9.66 4.77 7.23
N SER A 248 8.54 4.98 7.90
CA SER A 248 8.48 5.01 9.36
C SER A 248 8.54 3.60 9.95
N ALA A 249 9.27 3.43 11.04
CA ALA A 249 9.46 2.13 11.68
C ALA A 249 9.88 2.24 13.15
N PHE A 250 9.65 1.18 13.92
CA PHE A 250 10.25 1.01 15.24
C PHE A 250 11.58 0.26 15.15
N TYR A 251 12.53 0.70 15.96
CA TYR A 251 13.82 0.07 16.19
C TYR A 251 13.98 -0.23 17.68
N ALA A 252 14.87 -1.17 18.00
CA ALA A 252 15.24 -1.45 19.37
C ALA A 252 16.69 -1.86 19.47
N ASP A 253 17.29 -1.57 20.61
CA ASP A 253 18.57 -2.11 21.04
C ASP A 253 18.43 -2.78 22.42
N ALA A 254 19.53 -3.12 23.09
CA ALA A 254 19.51 -3.76 24.40
C ALA A 254 18.94 -2.89 25.53
N ARG A 255 18.73 -1.59 25.30
CA ARG A 255 18.41 -0.58 26.33
C ARG A 255 17.17 0.24 26.00
N GLN A 256 16.78 0.33 24.74
CA GLN A 256 15.81 1.34 24.31
C GLN A 256 15.04 0.90 23.06
N ILE A 257 13.76 1.27 23.03
CA ILE A 257 12.92 1.29 21.83
C ILE A 257 12.94 2.70 21.26
N TRP A 258 13.02 2.77 19.94
CA TRP A 258 13.08 3.98 19.15
C TRP A 258 11.98 3.96 18.08
N TYR A 259 11.45 5.12 17.72
CA TYR A 259 10.56 5.30 16.58
C TYR A 259 11.21 6.26 15.60
N HIS A 260 11.34 5.85 14.34
CA HIS A 260 11.87 6.66 13.26
C HIS A 260 10.73 7.19 12.39
N HIS A 261 10.76 8.49 12.12
CA HIS A 261 9.92 9.14 11.12
C HIS A 261 10.82 10.00 10.21
N PRO A 262 10.78 9.87 8.87
CA PRO A 262 11.77 10.51 8.00
C PRO A 262 11.87 12.03 8.10
N MET A 263 10.79 12.70 8.52
CA MET A 263 10.75 14.16 8.67
C MET A 263 11.29 14.70 10.00
N VAL A 264 11.44 13.85 11.01
CA VAL A 264 11.85 14.27 12.37
C VAL A 264 13.11 13.56 12.85
N ASP A 265 13.51 12.48 12.17
CA ASP A 265 14.55 11.54 12.55
C ASP A 265 14.04 10.54 13.61
N VAL A 266 14.83 10.21 14.63
CA VAL A 266 14.50 9.17 15.62
C VAL A 266 14.11 9.75 16.98
N VAL A 267 13.01 9.24 17.55
CA VAL A 267 12.58 9.55 18.92
C VAL A 267 12.68 8.34 19.85
N PRO A 268 13.17 8.49 21.09
CA PRO A 268 13.14 7.42 22.08
C PRO A 268 11.71 7.19 22.58
N VAL A 269 11.28 5.92 22.59
CA VAL A 269 9.92 5.52 22.97
C VAL A 269 9.86 4.93 24.39
N GLN A 270 10.64 3.87 24.64
CA GLN A 270 10.60 3.16 25.93
C GLN A 270 11.98 2.60 26.28
N SER A 271 12.46 2.89 27.49
CA SER A 271 13.68 2.25 28.01
C SER A 271 13.39 0.80 28.43
N LEU A 272 14.34 -0.09 28.16
CA LEU A 272 14.31 -1.50 28.49
C LEU A 272 15.18 -1.74 29.72
N GLU A 273 14.62 -2.43 30.73
CA GLU A 273 15.38 -2.77 31.93
C GLU A 273 16.47 -3.80 31.60
N SER A 274 17.70 -3.52 32.07
CA SER A 274 18.85 -4.39 31.85
C SER A 274 18.59 -5.80 32.39
N GLY A 275 18.59 -6.80 31.51
CA GLY A 275 18.44 -8.22 31.86
C GLY A 275 17.00 -8.74 31.82
N ALA A 276 16.01 -7.89 31.53
CA ALA A 276 14.64 -8.35 31.29
C ALA A 276 14.51 -8.88 29.86
N THR A 277 14.16 -10.16 29.70
CA THR A 277 13.83 -10.74 28.39
C THR A 277 12.44 -10.29 27.99
N ILE A 278 12.32 -9.10 27.40
CA ILE A 278 11.05 -8.56 26.94
C ILE A 278 10.78 -9.07 25.53
N SER A 279 9.67 -9.77 25.33
CA SER A 279 9.23 -10.19 24.00
C SER A 279 8.74 -8.98 23.22
N MET A 280 9.26 -8.83 22.00
CA MET A 280 8.88 -7.78 21.06
C MET A 280 8.32 -8.39 19.79
N GLN A 281 7.30 -7.77 19.22
CA GLN A 281 6.73 -8.17 17.95
C GLN A 281 6.22 -6.93 17.23
N GLY A 282 6.58 -6.80 15.95
CA GLY A 282 6.18 -5.69 15.10
C GLY A 282 5.19 -6.13 14.04
N TRP A 283 4.25 -5.26 13.68
CA TRP A 283 3.28 -5.45 12.61
C TRP A 283 3.15 -4.20 11.75
N ARG A 284 2.55 -4.39 10.56
CA ARG A 284 2.14 -3.34 9.63
C ARG A 284 0.81 -3.74 8.97
N PRO A 285 -0.34 -3.37 9.57
CA PRO A 285 -1.65 -3.57 8.96
C PRO A 285 -1.81 -2.83 7.64
N PHE A 286 -2.50 -3.39 6.63
CA PHE A 286 -2.66 -2.78 5.30
C PHE A 286 -1.39 -2.67 4.43
N SER A 287 -0.57 -3.72 4.42
CA SER A 287 0.57 -3.83 3.52
C SER A 287 1.44 -2.56 3.52
N SER A 288 1.66 -1.91 2.36
CA SER A 288 2.63 -0.83 2.23
C SER A 288 2.23 0.48 2.93
N ASP A 289 0.95 0.72 3.17
CA ASP A 289 0.49 2.05 3.63
C ASP A 289 0.11 2.05 5.12
N GLY A 290 0.24 0.91 5.77
CA GLY A 290 0.05 0.75 7.21
C GLY A 290 1.00 1.56 8.08
N GLU A 291 0.46 2.16 9.14
CA GLU A 291 1.29 2.65 10.24
C GLU A 291 1.90 1.49 11.03
N PRO A 292 3.19 1.54 11.39
CA PRO A 292 3.82 0.47 12.14
C PRO A 292 3.25 0.37 13.56
N LEU A 293 3.18 -0.86 14.07
CA LEU A 293 2.70 -1.17 15.41
C LEU A 293 3.69 -2.12 16.10
N LEU A 294 4.08 -1.80 17.34
CA LEU A 294 5.06 -2.57 18.11
C LEU A 294 4.47 -3.02 19.44
N ARG A 295 4.38 -4.32 19.67
CA ARG A 295 4.18 -4.87 21.03
C ARG A 295 5.54 -5.05 21.70
N CYS A 296 5.65 -4.55 22.93
CA CYS A 296 6.75 -4.73 23.86
C CYS A 296 6.19 -5.15 25.22
N GLY A 297 6.28 -6.44 25.55
CA GLY A 297 5.60 -7.00 26.73
C GLY A 297 4.09 -6.79 26.66
N ASP A 298 3.52 -6.18 27.71
CA ASP A 298 2.09 -5.84 27.86
C ASP A 298 1.75 -4.42 27.37
N THR A 299 2.59 -3.84 26.53
CA THR A 299 2.36 -2.53 25.92
C THR A 299 2.47 -2.64 24.41
N VAL A 300 1.49 -2.09 23.70
CA VAL A 300 1.55 -1.87 22.27
C VAL A 300 1.74 -0.38 22.01
N TRP A 301 2.73 -0.05 21.21
CA TRP A 301 3.00 1.28 20.69
C TRP A 301 2.47 1.37 19.28
N ALA A 302 1.59 2.33 19.03
CA ALA A 302 1.02 2.59 17.70
C ALA A 302 1.10 4.08 17.40
N VAL A 303 1.30 4.43 16.12
CA VAL A 303 1.23 5.81 15.66
C VAL A 303 -0.20 6.31 15.78
N ALA A 304 -0.37 7.52 16.29
CA ALA A 304 -1.64 8.18 16.48
C ALA A 304 -1.55 9.64 16.04
N ASN A 305 -2.66 10.19 15.57
CA ASN A 305 -2.82 11.58 15.19
C ASN A 305 -3.85 12.23 16.13
N VAL A 306 -3.65 13.51 16.36
CA VAL A 306 -4.61 14.36 17.08
C VAL A 306 -4.70 15.70 16.37
N ASP A 307 -5.90 16.00 15.89
CA ASP A 307 -6.17 17.23 15.15
C ASP A 307 -6.15 18.46 16.08
N TYR A 308 -5.81 19.61 15.52
CA TYR A 308 -5.97 20.86 16.26
C TYR A 308 -7.46 21.19 16.44
N PRO A 309 -7.88 21.71 17.62
CA PRO A 309 -9.29 22.00 17.93
C PRO A 309 -10.04 22.90 16.93
N ASN A 310 -9.31 23.68 16.12
CA ASN A 310 -9.85 24.58 15.09
C ASN A 310 -9.27 24.31 13.68
N GLY A 311 -8.55 23.21 13.51
CA GLY A 311 -7.83 22.85 12.28
C GLY A 311 -8.54 21.81 11.42
N GLY A 312 -9.82 21.53 11.68
CA GLY A 312 -10.58 20.45 11.05
C GLY A 312 -10.47 20.45 9.53
N SER A 313 -10.05 19.30 8.99
CA SER A 313 -10.15 18.95 7.58
C SER A 313 -11.63 18.85 7.18
N ILE A 314 -12.25 19.97 6.83
CA ILE A 314 -13.43 19.92 5.97
C ILE A 314 -12.86 19.84 4.54
N PHE A 315 -13.21 18.80 3.79
CA PHE A 315 -12.87 18.76 2.36
C PHE A 315 -13.72 19.81 1.63
N GLY A 316 -13.11 20.76 0.92
CA GLY A 316 -13.81 21.56 -0.09
C GLY A 316 -14.05 23.06 0.14
N HIS A 317 -13.64 23.68 1.25
CA HIS A 317 -13.71 25.15 1.38
C HIS A 317 -12.34 25.81 1.17
N ALA A 318 -12.24 26.72 0.20
CA ALA A 318 -11.00 27.45 -0.10
C ALA A 318 -10.66 28.56 0.93
N ASP A 319 -11.57 28.85 1.86
CA ASP A 319 -11.44 29.93 2.85
C ASP A 319 -11.40 29.36 4.28
N TYR A 320 -10.24 28.85 4.72
CA TYR A 320 -10.04 28.41 6.11
C TYR A 320 -9.39 29.51 6.96
N PRO A 321 -10.07 30.06 7.98
CA PRO A 321 -9.50 31.09 8.84
C PRO A 321 -8.55 30.49 9.88
N ASN A 322 -7.24 30.69 9.72
CA ASN A 322 -6.19 30.84 10.76
C ASN A 322 -6.17 29.92 12.03
N GLY A 323 -6.90 28.80 12.06
CA GLY A 323 -7.08 27.94 13.24
C GLY A 323 -6.07 26.80 13.43
N GLY A 324 -4.95 26.81 12.70
CA GLY A 324 -3.94 25.74 12.67
C GLY A 324 -3.04 25.66 13.92
N ASN A 325 -1.75 25.42 13.72
CA ASN A 325 -0.71 25.23 14.74
C ASN A 325 -0.37 26.50 15.57
N THR A 326 -1.38 27.21 16.07
CA THR A 326 -1.19 28.28 17.04
C THR A 326 -0.54 27.72 18.30
N GLU A 327 0.27 28.52 19.01
CA GLU A 327 0.91 28.10 20.26
C GLU A 327 -0.11 27.55 21.28
N GLY A 328 -1.31 28.13 21.33
CA GLY A 328 -2.41 27.65 22.17
C GLY A 328 -2.91 26.26 21.79
N ASN A 329 -3.07 26.00 20.49
CA ASN A 329 -3.49 24.70 19.97
C ASN A 329 -2.40 23.64 20.18
N VAL A 330 -1.13 23.96 19.90
CA VAL A 330 0.01 23.06 20.17
C VAL A 330 0.07 22.70 21.65
N LYS A 331 -0.02 23.68 22.56
CA LYS A 331 -0.07 23.40 24.01
C LYS A 331 -1.25 22.54 24.42
N SER A 332 -2.42 22.73 23.81
CA SER A 332 -3.61 21.92 24.09
C SER A 332 -3.40 20.48 23.64
N VAL A 333 -2.90 20.29 22.42
CA VAL A 333 -2.63 18.97 21.85
C VAL A 333 -1.55 18.23 22.62
N LEU A 334 -0.44 18.88 22.99
CA LEU A 334 0.61 18.27 23.80
C LEU A 334 0.08 17.80 25.17
N ARG A 335 -0.88 18.51 25.78
CA ARG A 335 -1.55 18.04 27.00
C ARG A 335 -2.38 16.79 26.76
N ILE A 336 -3.07 16.68 25.62
CA ILE A 336 -3.83 15.49 25.24
C ILE A 336 -2.89 14.29 25.04
N ILE A 337 -1.79 14.50 24.30
CA ILE A 337 -0.75 13.47 24.08
C ILE A 337 -0.20 12.99 25.42
N GLN A 338 0.19 13.91 26.31
CA GLN A 338 0.70 13.59 27.63
C GLN A 338 -0.33 12.85 28.49
N ALA A 339 -1.62 13.24 28.43
CA ALA A 339 -2.69 12.56 29.17
C ALA A 339 -2.90 11.10 28.72
N HIS A 340 -2.57 10.78 27.46
CA HIS A 340 -2.55 9.42 26.93
C HIS A 340 -1.22 8.68 27.15
N GLY A 341 -0.24 9.30 27.83
CA GLY A 341 1.11 8.76 27.97
C GLY A 341 1.88 8.67 26.65
N GLY A 342 1.43 9.41 25.63
CA GLY A 342 2.01 9.41 24.31
C GLY A 342 3.29 10.23 24.22
N ILE A 343 4.05 10.00 23.15
CA ILE A 343 5.31 10.69 22.86
C ILE A 343 5.14 11.45 21.55
N PRO A 344 5.19 12.80 21.57
CA PRO A 344 5.04 13.59 20.35
C PRO A 344 6.18 13.27 19.38
N VAL A 345 5.84 13.07 18.11
CA VAL A 345 6.80 12.79 17.04
C VAL A 345 6.86 13.98 16.11
N TRP A 346 5.78 14.26 15.38
CA TRP A 346 5.80 15.21 14.28
C TRP A 346 4.65 16.21 14.36
N GLU A 347 4.99 17.49 14.41
CA GLU A 347 4.04 18.57 14.24
C GLU A 347 3.74 18.78 12.75
N LYS A 348 2.53 18.40 12.31
CA LYS A 348 2.05 18.72 10.96
C LYS A 348 1.29 20.04 11.00
N ARG A 349 0.93 20.55 9.81
CA ARG A 349 0.21 21.82 9.67
C ARG A 349 -1.15 21.82 10.39
N TYR A 350 -1.82 20.67 10.47
CA TYR A 350 -3.22 20.57 10.91
C TYR A 350 -3.45 19.59 12.07
N ASN A 351 -2.49 18.72 12.34
CA ASN A 351 -2.55 17.75 13.41
C ASN A 351 -1.16 17.47 13.95
N PHE A 352 -1.11 16.67 14.99
CA PHE A 352 0.11 16.26 15.64
C PHE A 352 0.17 14.73 15.65
N GLU A 353 1.27 14.18 15.16
CA GLU A 353 1.54 12.75 15.19
C GLU A 353 2.33 12.40 16.45
N TYR A 354 1.96 11.32 17.10
CA TYR A 354 2.59 10.85 18.33
C TYR A 354 2.53 9.33 18.44
N VAL A 355 3.47 8.75 19.18
CA VAL A 355 3.41 7.32 19.50
C VAL A 355 2.56 7.14 20.76
N ARG A 356 1.50 6.35 20.67
CA ARG A 356 0.55 6.10 21.75
C ARG A 356 0.74 4.70 22.34
N PRO A 357 0.92 4.57 23.67
CA PRO A 357 0.91 3.27 24.33
C PRO A 357 -0.52 2.79 24.62
N THR A 358 -0.76 1.51 24.39
CA THR A 358 -1.98 0.79 24.73
C THR A 358 -1.62 -0.46 25.54
N ARG A 359 -2.24 -0.65 26.70
CA ARG A 359 -2.02 -1.85 27.54
C ARG A 359 -2.81 -3.03 26.98
N VAL A 360 -2.15 -4.18 26.89
CA VAL A 360 -2.69 -5.44 26.35
C VAL A 360 -2.23 -6.62 27.20
N GLU A 361 -2.80 -7.81 26.99
CA GLU A 361 -2.24 -9.06 27.50
C GLU A 361 -1.20 -9.61 26.51
N GLY A 362 0.07 -9.26 26.73
CA GLY A 362 1.12 -9.41 25.70
C GLY A 362 1.40 -10.84 25.27
N ALA A 363 1.14 -11.83 26.13
CA ALA A 363 1.36 -13.24 25.84
C ALA A 363 0.31 -13.84 24.88
N SER A 364 -0.89 -13.26 24.84
CA SER A 364 -2.01 -13.70 24.01
C SER A 364 -2.33 -12.70 22.88
N PHE A 365 -1.64 -11.56 22.84
CA PHE A 365 -1.84 -10.53 21.83
C PHE A 365 -1.40 -11.00 20.44
N VAL A 366 -2.34 -11.05 19.51
CA VAL A 366 -2.15 -11.51 18.14
C VAL A 366 -2.80 -10.56 17.14
N HIS A 367 -2.23 -10.50 15.94
CA HIS A 367 -2.86 -9.88 14.78
C HIS A 367 -3.86 -10.85 14.18
N VAL A 368 -5.09 -10.39 13.93
CA VAL A 368 -6.18 -11.23 13.42
C VAL A 368 -6.30 -11.05 11.90
N LYS A 369 -6.58 -9.81 11.48
CA LYS A 369 -6.78 -9.45 10.07
C LYS A 369 -6.83 -7.93 9.92
N ASP A 370 -6.26 -7.38 8.86
CA ASP A 370 -6.31 -5.93 8.56
C ASP A 370 -5.85 -5.13 9.81
N CYS A 371 -6.64 -4.16 10.27
CA CYS A 371 -6.38 -3.43 11.51
C CYS A 371 -6.80 -4.14 12.80
N LEU A 372 -7.35 -5.36 12.74
CA LEU A 372 -7.90 -6.05 13.90
C LEU A 372 -6.83 -6.86 14.64
N PHE A 373 -6.78 -6.67 15.94
CA PHE A 373 -5.93 -7.42 16.87
C PHE A 373 -6.80 -7.94 18.02
N GLU A 374 -6.34 -8.97 18.70
CA GLU A 374 -7.00 -9.43 19.92
C GLU A 374 -5.97 -9.95 20.91
N ASP A 375 -6.34 -9.94 22.19
CA ASP A 375 -5.67 -10.69 23.23
C ASP A 375 -6.68 -11.61 23.93
N GLY A 376 -6.28 -12.28 25.01
CA GLY A 376 -7.15 -13.19 25.75
C GLY A 376 -8.39 -12.53 26.38
N LYS A 377 -8.50 -11.19 26.37
CA LYS A 377 -9.55 -10.44 27.05
C LYS A 377 -10.28 -9.44 26.17
N SER A 378 -9.65 -8.95 25.10
CA SER A 378 -10.12 -7.78 24.37
C SER A 378 -9.83 -7.88 22.88
N VAL A 379 -10.65 -7.18 22.11
CA VAL A 379 -10.42 -6.94 20.69
C VAL A 379 -10.01 -5.49 20.51
N TYR A 380 -9.06 -5.24 19.62
CA TYR A 380 -8.52 -3.94 19.31
C TYR A 380 -8.54 -3.68 17.82
N VAL A 381 -8.58 -2.42 17.45
CA VAL A 381 -8.42 -1.98 16.07
C VAL A 381 -7.36 -0.88 15.99
N GLN A 382 -6.48 -0.96 14.99
CA GLN A 382 -5.59 0.13 14.67
C GLN A 382 -6.34 1.19 13.84
N THR A 383 -6.22 2.44 14.26
CA THR A 383 -6.86 3.60 13.63
C THR A 383 -5.82 4.70 13.46
N ASP A 384 -6.21 5.79 12.80
CA ASP A 384 -5.42 7.04 12.78
C ASP A 384 -5.19 7.63 14.18
N ARG A 385 -5.95 7.22 15.19
CA ARG A 385 -5.83 7.61 16.62
C ARG A 385 -5.06 6.58 17.46
N GLY A 386 -4.37 5.63 16.81
CA GLY A 386 -3.62 4.55 17.43
C GLY A 386 -4.42 3.26 17.61
N LEU A 387 -3.96 2.37 18.49
CA LEU A 387 -4.63 1.11 18.79
C LEU A 387 -5.76 1.33 19.82
N ILE A 388 -7.01 1.19 19.39
CA ILE A 388 -8.22 1.41 20.19
C ILE A 388 -8.85 0.08 20.57
N ARG A 389 -9.25 -0.07 21.83
CA ARG A 389 -10.02 -1.21 22.32
C ARG A 389 -11.48 -1.12 21.89
N MET A 390 -12.01 -2.20 21.32
CA MET A 390 -13.43 -2.33 20.97
C MET A 390 -14.25 -2.69 22.20
N GLU A 391 -14.85 -1.68 22.84
CA GLU A 391 -15.57 -1.88 24.10
C GLU A 391 -16.76 -2.84 23.96
N GLY A 392 -16.72 -3.93 24.75
CA GLY A 392 -17.73 -5.00 24.74
C GLY A 392 -17.57 -6.05 23.64
N ALA A 393 -16.53 -5.96 22.81
CA ALA A 393 -16.15 -7.03 21.90
C ALA A 393 -15.44 -8.18 22.65
N LEU A 394 -15.63 -9.41 22.15
CA LEU A 394 -15.05 -10.64 22.67
C LEU A 394 -14.06 -11.24 21.64
N PRO A 395 -12.86 -11.66 22.06
CA PRO A 395 -11.89 -12.32 21.19
C PRO A 395 -12.48 -13.54 20.45
N GLY A 396 -12.07 -13.75 19.21
CA GLY A 396 -12.49 -14.89 18.38
C GLY A 396 -13.93 -14.83 17.84
N MET A 397 -14.66 -13.73 18.06
CA MET A 397 -16.07 -13.58 17.65
C MET A 397 -16.30 -12.56 16.52
N THR A 398 -15.24 -12.00 15.94
CA THR A 398 -15.37 -10.96 14.91
C THR A 398 -15.69 -11.54 13.54
N THR A 399 -16.75 -11.02 12.91
CA THR A 399 -17.10 -11.25 11.51
C THR A 399 -17.18 -9.92 10.77
N TYR A 400 -17.11 -9.94 9.45
CA TYR A 400 -17.12 -8.72 8.61
C TYR A 400 -18.36 -8.67 7.74
N LEU A 401 -18.90 -7.46 7.57
CA LEU A 401 -20.04 -7.16 6.72
C LEU A 401 -19.79 -5.81 6.02
N GLY A 402 -19.23 -5.86 4.81
CA GLY A 402 -18.78 -4.65 4.11
C GLY A 402 -17.75 -3.88 4.94
N GLY A 403 -17.96 -2.56 5.10
CA GLY A 403 -17.15 -1.69 5.96
C GLY A 403 -17.38 -1.81 7.48
N LEU A 404 -18.22 -2.76 7.94
CA LEU A 404 -18.50 -2.99 9.35
C LEU A 404 -17.91 -4.31 9.82
N SER A 405 -17.51 -4.35 11.10
CA SER A 405 -17.23 -5.59 11.81
C SER A 405 -18.34 -5.87 12.83
N CYS A 406 -18.87 -7.08 12.86
CA CYS A 406 -19.77 -7.55 13.90
C CYS A 406 -18.98 -8.36 14.93
N ASN A 407 -19.15 -8.08 16.22
CA ASN A 407 -18.58 -8.86 17.29
C ASN A 407 -19.59 -8.97 18.44
N ASN A 408 -19.89 -10.20 18.86
CA ASN A 408 -20.84 -10.48 19.93
C ASN A 408 -22.20 -9.75 19.75
N GLY A 409 -22.71 -9.75 18.51
CA GLY A 409 -23.97 -9.09 18.14
C GLY A 409 -23.93 -7.57 18.08
N ARG A 410 -22.76 -6.94 18.27
CA ARG A 410 -22.56 -5.49 18.13
C ARG A 410 -21.79 -5.17 16.86
N PHE A 411 -22.20 -4.11 16.17
CA PHE A 411 -21.50 -3.62 14.99
C PHE A 411 -20.52 -2.52 15.37
N PHE A 412 -19.39 -2.49 14.67
CA PHE A 412 -18.34 -1.49 14.83
C PHE A 412 -17.85 -1.03 13.46
N ARG A 413 -17.46 0.24 13.36
CA ARG A 413 -16.68 0.79 12.24
C ARG A 413 -15.42 1.41 12.83
N GLN A 414 -14.25 0.99 12.35
CA GLN A 414 -12.96 1.51 12.84
C GLN A 414 -12.88 1.52 14.39
N GLY A 415 -13.44 0.48 15.03
CA GLY A 415 -13.40 0.31 16.50
C GLY A 415 -14.49 1.01 17.29
N HIS A 416 -15.21 1.93 16.65
CA HIS A 416 -16.32 2.63 17.26
C HIS A 416 -17.60 1.82 17.09
N ALA A 417 -18.27 1.53 18.21
CA ALA A 417 -19.54 0.81 18.20
C ALA A 417 -20.63 1.65 17.52
N ILE A 418 -21.38 1.03 16.62
CA ILE A 418 -22.63 1.58 16.09
C ILE A 418 -23.62 1.63 17.26
N LYS A 419 -24.06 2.84 17.63
CA LYS A 419 -24.95 3.04 18.78
C LYS A 419 -26.34 2.43 18.56
N ARG A 420 -26.77 2.35 17.30
CA ARG A 420 -28.08 1.79 16.93
C ARG A 420 -28.11 0.29 17.23
N PRO A 421 -29.10 -0.21 17.99
CA PRO A 421 -29.30 -1.65 18.16
C PRO A 421 -29.76 -2.25 16.83
N LEU A 422 -29.05 -3.28 16.38
CA LEU A 422 -29.30 -3.95 15.11
C LEU A 422 -29.30 -5.45 15.34
N ASP A 423 -30.18 -6.16 14.65
CA ASP A 423 -30.15 -7.62 14.63
C ASP A 423 -29.07 -8.07 13.63
N ALA A 424 -27.97 -8.58 14.16
CA ALA A 424 -26.85 -9.03 13.35
C ALA A 424 -27.21 -10.17 12.37
N ALA A 425 -28.25 -10.95 12.65
CA ALA A 425 -28.71 -12.00 11.75
C ALA A 425 -29.51 -11.46 10.55
N MET A 426 -30.06 -10.25 10.67
CA MET A 426 -30.92 -9.64 9.66
C MET A 426 -30.21 -8.61 8.79
N LEU A 427 -29.13 -8.00 9.31
CA LEU A 427 -28.38 -6.98 8.59
C LEU A 427 -27.59 -7.60 7.43
N ARG A 428 -27.81 -7.07 6.21
CA ARG A 428 -27.06 -7.41 5.00
C ARG A 428 -26.36 -6.18 4.44
N TYR A 429 -25.19 -6.40 3.86
CA TYR A 429 -24.46 -5.40 3.10
C TYR A 429 -25.05 -5.32 1.68
N LEU A 430 -25.34 -4.10 1.20
CA LEU A 430 -25.84 -3.89 -0.16
C LEU A 430 -24.71 -3.55 -1.11
N ASP A 431 -24.00 -2.45 -0.86
CA ASP A 431 -22.69 -2.08 -1.41
C ASP A 431 -22.27 -0.71 -0.81
N TYR A 432 -21.01 -0.30 -0.97
CA TYR A 432 -20.42 0.94 -0.45
C TYR A 432 -20.66 1.15 1.05
N ASP A 433 -21.51 2.12 1.39
CA ASP A 433 -21.90 2.47 2.76
C ASP A 433 -23.38 2.12 3.00
N LEU A 434 -24.01 1.28 2.17
CA LEU A 434 -25.43 0.93 2.26
C LEU A 434 -25.64 -0.48 2.82
N TYR A 435 -26.58 -0.56 3.76
CA TYR A 435 -26.97 -1.77 4.46
C TYR A 435 -28.49 -1.88 4.50
N ALA A 436 -29.03 -3.07 4.71
CA ALA A 436 -30.46 -3.23 4.95
C ALA A 436 -30.74 -4.37 5.91
N ASP A 437 -31.88 -4.32 6.59
CA ASP A 437 -32.49 -5.48 7.21
C ASP A 437 -33.86 -5.75 6.56
N ASN A 438 -34.80 -6.36 7.27
CA ASN A 438 -36.15 -6.61 6.76
C ASN A 438 -37.10 -5.41 6.90
N HIS A 439 -36.68 -4.38 7.64
CA HIS A 439 -37.50 -3.24 8.02
C HIS A 439 -36.98 -1.91 7.49
N HIS A 440 -35.66 -1.75 7.38
CA HIS A 440 -35.04 -0.49 7.00
C HIS A 440 -33.87 -0.70 6.05
N VAL A 441 -33.60 0.36 5.28
CA VAL A 441 -32.34 0.58 4.57
C VAL A 441 -31.55 1.62 5.34
N TYR A 442 -30.26 1.40 5.49
CA TYR A 442 -29.35 2.23 6.24
C TYR A 442 -28.22 2.74 5.36
N GLN A 443 -27.79 3.97 5.60
CA GLN A 443 -26.53 4.51 5.13
C GLN A 443 -25.58 4.71 6.29
N LEU A 444 -24.39 4.15 6.18
CA LEU A 444 -23.30 4.38 7.10
C LEU A 444 -22.78 5.80 6.90
N ARG A 445 -22.82 6.60 7.96
CA ARG A 445 -22.35 7.98 7.98
C ARG A 445 -21.47 8.17 9.22
N ASP A 446 -20.46 9.02 9.11
CA ASP A 446 -19.74 9.52 10.27
C ASP A 446 -20.43 10.78 10.78
N VAL A 447 -20.96 10.71 12.01
CA VAL A 447 -21.65 11.82 12.65
C VAL A 447 -20.67 12.48 13.62
N SER A 448 -20.40 13.77 13.41
CA SER A 448 -19.60 14.58 14.34
C SER A 448 -20.49 15.15 15.45
N ASP A 449 -20.03 15.03 16.70
CA ASP A 449 -20.60 15.76 17.85
C ASP A 449 -19.83 17.06 18.16
N GLY A 450 -18.95 17.50 17.26
CA GLY A 450 -18.04 18.64 17.45
C GLY A 450 -16.73 18.27 18.15
N HIS A 451 -16.59 17.05 18.68
CA HIS A 451 -15.37 16.57 19.34
C HIS A 451 -14.85 15.26 18.74
N ALA A 452 -15.75 14.38 18.28
CA ALA A 452 -15.40 13.12 17.65
C ALA A 452 -16.41 12.74 16.56
N PHE A 453 -15.91 12.10 15.51
CA PHE A 453 -16.75 11.37 14.57
C PHE A 453 -17.12 10.04 15.20
N SER A 454 -18.41 9.71 15.18
CA SER A 454 -18.94 8.41 15.55
C SER A 454 -19.70 7.84 14.36
N PRO A 455 -19.46 6.57 13.99
CA PRO A 455 -20.21 5.94 12.93
C PRO A 455 -21.66 5.74 13.37
N ASP A 456 -22.60 6.04 12.47
CA ASP A 456 -24.03 5.77 12.62
C ASP A 456 -24.58 5.12 11.36
N LEU A 457 -25.59 4.27 11.56
CA LEU A 457 -26.41 3.75 10.47
C LEU A 457 -27.69 4.57 10.40
N HIS A 458 -27.68 5.57 9.52
CA HIS A 458 -28.79 6.47 9.28
C HIS A 458 -29.88 5.76 8.48
N ILE A 459 -31.11 5.74 8.99
CA ILE A 459 -32.25 5.12 8.29
C ILE A 459 -32.66 6.03 7.11
N LEU A 460 -32.62 5.46 5.90
CA LEU A 460 -33.23 6.08 4.74
C LEU A 460 -34.75 6.00 4.89
N GLN A 461 -35.37 7.12 5.25
CA GLN A 461 -36.82 7.18 5.42
C GLN A 461 -37.53 6.78 4.13
N ASP A 462 -38.66 6.10 4.27
CA ASP A 462 -39.53 5.65 3.16
C ASP A 462 -38.88 4.65 2.18
N ALA A 463 -37.68 4.16 2.46
CA ALA A 463 -37.02 3.15 1.64
C ALA A 463 -37.63 1.75 1.88
N GLU A 464 -38.02 1.06 0.81
CA GLU A 464 -38.50 -0.32 0.86
C GLU A 464 -37.34 -1.33 0.81
N PRO A 465 -36.98 -2.02 1.90
CA PRO A 465 -35.76 -2.84 1.94
C PRO A 465 -35.75 -4.01 0.96
N ALA A 466 -36.93 -4.52 0.59
CA ALA A 466 -37.08 -5.64 -0.33
C ALA A 466 -36.90 -5.23 -1.80
N ALA A 467 -37.17 -3.96 -2.15
CA ALA A 467 -37.08 -3.45 -3.51
C ALA A 467 -35.87 -2.52 -3.73
N PHE A 468 -35.21 -2.09 -2.65
CA PHE A 468 -34.10 -1.16 -2.70
C PHE A 468 -32.89 -1.75 -3.44
N ARG A 469 -32.36 -0.97 -4.38
CA ARG A 469 -31.20 -1.34 -5.20
C ARG A 469 -30.30 -0.14 -5.46
N ILE A 470 -29.01 -0.40 -5.59
CA ILE A 470 -28.05 0.59 -6.06
C ILE A 470 -28.09 0.58 -7.59
N MET A 471 -28.43 1.72 -8.18
CA MET A 471 -28.49 1.88 -9.63
C MET A 471 -27.11 2.14 -10.22
N ARG A 472 -26.33 3.01 -9.56
CA ARG A 472 -24.95 3.30 -9.94
C ARG A 472 -24.20 3.96 -8.80
N ALA A 473 -22.92 3.62 -8.68
CA ALA A 473 -21.98 4.35 -7.86
C ALA A 473 -21.01 5.11 -8.75
N LEU A 474 -20.81 6.38 -8.41
CA LEU A 474 -19.93 7.36 -9.03
C LEU A 474 -18.95 7.84 -7.95
N PRO A 475 -17.81 8.47 -8.32
CA PRO A 475 -16.75 8.80 -7.35
C PRO A 475 -17.20 9.51 -6.06
N ASN A 476 -18.24 10.35 -6.15
CA ASN A 476 -18.80 11.09 -5.01
C ASN A 476 -20.34 10.96 -4.89
N ALA A 477 -20.94 10.04 -5.66
CA ALA A 477 -22.39 9.90 -5.72
C ALA A 477 -22.84 8.46 -5.82
N THR A 478 -23.66 8.02 -4.87
CA THR A 478 -24.38 6.76 -4.92
C THR A 478 -25.83 7.04 -5.25
N ILE A 479 -26.28 6.49 -6.37
CA ILE A 479 -27.66 6.63 -6.86
C ILE A 479 -28.34 5.30 -6.63
N SER A 480 -29.39 5.31 -5.83
CA SER A 480 -30.17 4.14 -5.46
C SER A 480 -31.66 4.41 -5.63
N ALA A 481 -32.45 3.35 -5.74
CA ALA A 481 -33.89 3.47 -5.90
C ALA A 481 -34.60 2.25 -5.33
N ASP A 482 -35.89 2.40 -5.06
CA ASP A 482 -36.82 1.32 -4.81
C ASP A 482 -37.99 1.42 -5.81
N ALA A 483 -39.18 0.96 -5.45
CA ALA A 483 -40.36 1.05 -6.31
C ALA A 483 -40.92 2.48 -6.46
N GLN A 484 -40.63 3.40 -5.53
CA GLN A 484 -41.30 4.70 -5.44
C GLN A 484 -40.34 5.89 -5.47
N HIS A 485 -39.14 5.73 -4.92
CA HIS A 485 -38.22 6.84 -4.72
C HIS A 485 -36.85 6.58 -5.34
N VAL A 486 -36.16 7.68 -5.62
CA VAL A 486 -34.76 7.71 -6.01
C VAL A 486 -34.01 8.48 -4.93
N TRP A 487 -32.88 7.95 -4.50
CA TRP A 487 -31.98 8.60 -3.55
C TRP A 487 -30.67 8.94 -4.23
N LEU A 488 -30.12 10.09 -3.86
CA LEU A 488 -28.75 10.51 -4.15
C LEU A 488 -28.02 10.68 -2.82
N ASN A 489 -26.99 9.87 -2.58
CA ASN A 489 -26.23 9.87 -1.32
C ASN A 489 -27.12 9.71 -0.07
N GLY A 490 -28.20 8.94 -0.19
CA GLY A 490 -29.16 8.67 0.88
C GLY A 490 -30.22 9.76 1.08
N GLU A 491 -30.24 10.81 0.26
CA GLU A 491 -31.30 11.83 0.30
C GLU A 491 -32.31 11.59 -0.81
N ILE A 492 -33.61 11.62 -0.48
CA ILE A 492 -34.69 11.45 -1.46
C ILE A 492 -34.65 12.60 -2.46
N ILE A 493 -34.74 12.25 -3.74
CA ILE A 493 -34.91 13.20 -4.82
C ILE A 493 -36.42 13.35 -5.07
N PRO A 494 -37.04 14.49 -4.71
CA PRO A 494 -38.50 14.64 -4.80
C PRO A 494 -38.96 14.65 -6.26
N ASN A 495 -40.11 14.02 -6.51
CA ASN A 495 -40.77 13.93 -7.82
C ASN A 495 -39.91 13.25 -8.92
N SER A 496 -39.09 12.29 -8.53
CA SER A 496 -38.19 11.56 -9.44
C SER A 496 -38.56 10.08 -9.48
N PRO A 497 -39.31 9.63 -10.51
CA PRO A 497 -39.68 8.23 -10.63
C PRO A 497 -38.44 7.36 -10.96
N PRO A 498 -38.27 6.19 -10.32
CA PRO A 498 -37.15 5.29 -10.60
C PRO A 498 -36.95 4.94 -12.08
N GLU A 499 -38.03 4.78 -12.84
CA GLU A 499 -38.02 4.45 -14.27
C GLU A 499 -37.57 5.60 -15.19
N ALA A 500 -37.58 6.84 -14.69
CA ALA A 500 -37.13 8.00 -15.45
C ALA A 500 -35.62 8.23 -15.36
N VAL A 501 -34.94 7.53 -14.44
CA VAL A 501 -33.50 7.66 -14.24
C VAL A 501 -32.73 7.12 -15.46
N LYS A 502 -31.86 7.94 -16.04
CA LYS A 502 -31.00 7.57 -17.17
C LYS A 502 -29.58 8.07 -16.97
N PHE A 503 -28.62 7.20 -17.22
CA PHE A 503 -27.19 7.54 -17.20
C PHE A 503 -26.71 7.96 -18.58
N MET A 504 -25.96 9.06 -18.64
CA MET A 504 -25.46 9.67 -19.86
C MET A 504 -23.93 9.74 -19.75
N GLY A 505 -23.24 8.79 -20.35
CA GLY A 505 -21.79 8.64 -20.17
C GLY A 505 -21.40 8.17 -18.76
N SER A 506 -20.21 8.56 -18.30
CA SER A 506 -19.65 8.08 -17.03
C SER A 506 -20.19 8.84 -15.82
N PHE A 507 -20.35 10.16 -15.91
CA PHE A 507 -20.65 11.01 -14.76
C PHE A 507 -21.98 11.76 -14.82
N PHE A 508 -22.57 11.91 -16.00
CA PHE A 508 -23.86 12.59 -16.13
C PHE A 508 -25.01 11.62 -16.02
N TRP A 509 -26.12 12.10 -15.47
CA TRP A 509 -27.35 11.35 -15.40
C TRP A 509 -28.55 12.29 -15.22
N THR A 510 -29.75 11.78 -15.44
CA THR A 510 -30.99 12.52 -15.28
C THR A 510 -32.00 11.68 -14.54
N ASP A 511 -32.86 12.31 -13.75
CA ASP A 511 -34.05 11.72 -13.14
C ASP A 511 -35.32 11.92 -14.01
N GLY A 512 -35.13 12.38 -15.26
CA GLY A 512 -36.20 12.75 -16.19
C GLY A 512 -36.64 14.21 -16.10
N ASN A 513 -36.40 14.88 -14.97
CA ASN A 513 -36.78 16.28 -14.72
C ASN A 513 -35.57 17.20 -14.62
N ARG A 514 -34.44 16.69 -14.13
CA ARG A 514 -33.20 17.40 -13.85
C ARG A 514 -32.00 16.65 -14.41
N VAL A 515 -30.89 17.35 -14.61
CA VAL A 515 -29.61 16.77 -15.03
C VAL A 515 -28.58 16.98 -13.94
N TYR A 516 -27.79 15.94 -13.67
CA TYR A 516 -26.77 15.93 -12.66
C TYR A 516 -25.43 15.51 -13.28
N ASN A 517 -24.34 16.01 -12.70
CA ASN A 517 -23.00 15.45 -12.85
C ASN A 517 -22.55 14.96 -11.46
N CYS A 518 -22.38 13.65 -11.29
CA CYS A 518 -22.22 13.03 -9.96
C CYS A 518 -23.36 13.48 -9.01
N GLU A 519 -23.05 14.08 -7.85
CA GLU A 519 -24.07 14.62 -6.94
C GLU A 519 -24.54 16.04 -7.29
N LYS A 520 -23.86 16.75 -8.20
CA LYS A 520 -24.15 18.14 -8.47
C LYS A 520 -25.24 18.32 -9.51
N LEU A 521 -26.33 19.00 -9.11
CA LEU A 521 -27.38 19.46 -10.01
C LEU A 521 -26.86 20.53 -10.96
N ILE A 522 -27.08 20.34 -12.26
CA ILE A 522 -26.79 21.34 -13.29
C ILE A 522 -28.02 22.24 -13.42
N GLN A 523 -27.88 23.50 -13.01
CA GLN A 523 -28.99 24.46 -13.02
C GLN A 523 -29.46 24.72 -14.46
N ASP A 524 -30.76 24.86 -14.64
CA ASP A 524 -31.43 25.17 -15.91
C ASP A 524 -31.20 24.16 -17.06
N ALA A 525 -30.59 23.01 -16.76
CA ALA A 525 -30.42 21.93 -17.72
C ALA A 525 -31.77 21.24 -18.00
N ASP A 526 -32.13 21.15 -19.28
CA ASP A 526 -33.29 20.44 -19.81
C ASP A 526 -32.84 19.03 -20.23
N PRO A 527 -33.26 17.97 -19.52
CA PRO A 527 -32.87 16.59 -19.83
C PRO A 527 -33.12 16.16 -21.27
N LYS A 528 -34.08 16.78 -21.98
CA LYS A 528 -34.40 16.44 -23.37
C LYS A 528 -33.44 17.06 -24.38
N LYS A 529 -32.68 18.08 -23.97
CA LYS A 529 -31.74 18.83 -24.83
C LYS A 529 -30.29 18.65 -24.40
N PHE A 530 -30.06 18.09 -23.22
CA PHE A 530 -28.73 17.84 -22.69
C PHE A 530 -28.04 16.70 -23.43
N THR A 531 -26.84 16.96 -23.97
CA THR A 531 -26.07 16.00 -24.74
C THR A 531 -24.66 15.91 -24.18
N VAL A 532 -24.24 14.71 -23.77
CA VAL A 532 -22.84 14.45 -23.37
C VAL A 532 -21.98 14.36 -24.62
N LEU A 533 -20.87 15.09 -24.64
CA LEU A 533 -19.96 15.20 -25.77
C LEU A 533 -18.86 14.15 -25.65
N ALA A 534 -19.15 12.91 -26.04
CA ALA A 534 -18.14 11.84 -26.09
C ALA A 534 -17.40 11.84 -27.43
N ASP A 535 -16.11 11.52 -27.40
CA ASP A 535 -15.37 11.14 -28.60
C ASP A 535 -15.89 9.77 -29.08
N SER A 536 -16.06 9.59 -30.39
CA SER A 536 -16.67 8.39 -30.98
C SER A 536 -15.94 7.09 -30.62
N ASP A 537 -14.68 7.19 -30.21
CA ASP A 537 -13.84 6.04 -29.82
C ASP A 537 -13.68 5.88 -28.30
N ARG A 538 -14.22 6.82 -27.48
CA ARG A 538 -14.10 6.78 -26.01
C ARG A 538 -15.43 7.13 -25.33
N ALA A 539 -16.00 6.18 -24.61
CA ALA A 539 -17.28 6.33 -23.92
C ALA A 539 -17.30 7.35 -22.76
N ASP A 540 -16.17 7.99 -22.46
CA ASP A 540 -15.98 8.83 -21.27
C ASP A 540 -15.57 10.25 -21.65
N SER A 541 -16.44 11.22 -21.34
CA SER A 541 -16.18 12.64 -21.44
C SER A 541 -16.80 13.40 -20.27
N ASP A 542 -16.07 14.38 -19.75
CA ASP A 542 -16.58 15.29 -18.72
C ASP A 542 -17.28 16.50 -19.36
N TYR A 543 -17.36 16.60 -20.70
CA TYR A 543 -18.02 17.69 -21.40
C TYR A 543 -19.46 17.34 -21.81
N ALA A 544 -20.34 18.34 -21.76
CA ALA A 544 -21.70 18.24 -22.25
C ALA A 544 -22.16 19.57 -22.86
N ARG A 545 -23.28 19.57 -23.57
CA ARG A 545 -23.88 20.79 -24.10
C ARG A 545 -25.40 20.78 -24.05
N GLN A 546 -25.96 21.98 -24.01
CA GLN A 546 -27.38 22.24 -24.20
C GLN A 546 -27.56 23.57 -24.93
N GLY A 547 -28.11 23.51 -26.14
CA GLY A 547 -28.33 24.72 -26.95
C GLY A 547 -27.02 25.46 -27.23
N LYS A 548 -26.86 26.66 -26.64
CA LYS A 548 -25.66 27.50 -26.78
C LYS A 548 -24.67 27.36 -25.62
N VAL A 549 -24.99 26.55 -24.61
CA VAL A 549 -24.18 26.39 -23.41
C VAL A 549 -23.37 25.10 -23.53
N VAL A 550 -22.09 25.18 -23.19
CA VAL A 550 -21.20 24.02 -23.00
C VAL A 550 -20.90 23.92 -21.52
N TYR A 551 -20.85 22.70 -21.01
CA TYR A 551 -20.52 22.39 -19.63
C TYR A 551 -19.25 21.56 -19.59
N PHE A 552 -18.38 21.84 -18.62
CA PHE A 552 -17.39 20.91 -18.11
C PHE A 552 -17.85 20.47 -16.72
N ARG A 553 -18.18 19.19 -16.57
CA ARG A 553 -18.91 18.66 -15.41
C ARG A 553 -20.19 19.45 -15.19
N ALA A 554 -20.40 20.00 -14.00
CA ALA A 554 -21.58 20.80 -13.68
C ALA A 554 -21.40 22.31 -13.92
N GLU A 555 -20.24 22.76 -14.40
CA GLU A 555 -19.96 24.18 -14.62
C GLU A 555 -20.15 24.54 -16.09
N GLU A 556 -20.76 25.69 -16.34
CA GLU A 556 -20.82 26.30 -17.67
C GLU A 556 -19.44 26.83 -18.06
N ILE A 557 -19.02 26.58 -19.30
CA ILE A 557 -17.80 27.13 -19.89
C ILE A 557 -18.15 28.47 -20.54
N PRO A 558 -17.68 29.60 -20.00
CA PRO A 558 -18.02 30.91 -20.53
C PRO A 558 -17.48 31.10 -21.94
N ASP A 559 -18.26 31.77 -22.79
CA ASP A 559 -17.89 32.16 -24.16
C ASP A 559 -17.52 31.00 -25.10
N ALA A 560 -17.81 29.75 -24.73
CA ALA A 560 -17.57 28.59 -25.57
C ALA A 560 -18.53 28.59 -26.78
N ASP A 561 -17.99 28.31 -27.97
CA ASP A 561 -18.83 28.13 -29.15
C ASP A 561 -19.38 26.70 -29.22
N ALA A 562 -20.50 26.47 -28.54
CA ALA A 562 -21.22 25.20 -28.48
C ALA A 562 -21.52 24.55 -29.84
N ALA A 563 -21.62 25.33 -30.92
CA ALA A 563 -21.90 24.80 -32.26
C ALA A 563 -20.68 24.08 -32.87
N SER A 564 -19.47 24.50 -32.48
CA SER A 564 -18.20 23.94 -32.98
C SER A 564 -17.40 23.20 -31.91
N PHE A 565 -17.93 23.08 -30.70
CA PHE A 565 -17.24 22.47 -29.57
C PHE A 565 -17.10 20.96 -29.74
N VAL A 566 -15.87 20.47 -29.60
CA VAL A 566 -15.48 19.07 -29.73
C VAL A 566 -14.64 18.70 -28.51
N ALA A 567 -15.02 17.60 -27.84
CA ALA A 567 -14.21 17.03 -26.77
C ALA A 567 -13.09 16.16 -27.39
N ASP A 568 -11.83 16.48 -27.07
CA ASP A 568 -10.63 15.76 -27.53
C ASP A 568 -10.22 14.66 -26.53
N GLY A 569 -11.02 14.43 -25.49
CA GLY A 569 -10.77 13.49 -24.43
C GLY A 569 -11.52 13.87 -23.15
N ARG A 570 -11.11 13.29 -22.02
CA ARG A 570 -11.79 13.51 -20.73
C ARG A 570 -11.73 14.97 -20.26
N THR A 571 -10.59 15.63 -20.45
CA THR A 571 -10.31 16.96 -19.89
C THR A 571 -9.86 17.98 -20.93
N ALA A 572 -9.72 17.59 -22.20
CA ALA A 572 -9.32 18.49 -23.28
C ALA A 572 -10.45 18.65 -24.30
N ALA A 573 -10.58 19.84 -24.86
CA ALA A 573 -11.55 20.14 -25.89
C ALA A 573 -11.10 21.31 -26.76
N HIS A 574 -11.81 21.57 -27.85
CA HIS A 574 -11.64 22.77 -28.66
C HIS A 574 -12.96 23.22 -29.27
N ASP A 575 -13.03 24.50 -29.61
CA ASP A 575 -14.04 25.06 -30.51
C ASP A 575 -13.33 25.81 -31.66
N ARG A 576 -14.09 26.48 -32.53
CA ARG A 576 -13.52 27.21 -33.67
C ARG A 576 -12.61 28.39 -33.28
N HIS A 577 -12.67 28.84 -32.03
CA HIS A 577 -11.97 30.03 -31.54
C HIS A 577 -10.76 29.68 -30.68
N ARG A 578 -10.82 28.61 -29.88
CA ARG A 578 -9.80 28.30 -28.88
C ARG A 578 -9.82 26.82 -28.47
N ARG A 579 -8.77 26.42 -27.75
CA ARG A 579 -8.68 25.11 -27.08
C ARG A 579 -8.98 25.28 -25.59
N TYR A 580 -9.44 24.21 -24.96
CA TYR A 580 -9.81 24.16 -23.56
C TYR A 580 -9.09 23.02 -22.85
N GLU A 581 -8.72 23.28 -21.61
CA GLU A 581 -8.33 22.28 -20.63
C GLU A 581 -9.23 22.49 -19.41
N PHE A 582 -10.03 21.47 -19.10
CA PHE A 582 -11.17 21.56 -18.18
C PHE A 582 -12.18 22.63 -18.63
N ASP A 583 -12.58 23.52 -17.74
CA ASP A 583 -13.46 24.65 -18.00
C ASP A 583 -12.73 25.89 -18.56
N ARG A 584 -11.41 25.82 -18.79
CA ARG A 584 -10.59 27.00 -19.07
C ARG A 584 -10.04 27.03 -20.48
N PRO A 585 -10.05 28.19 -21.15
CA PRO A 585 -9.35 28.34 -22.41
C PRO A 585 -7.83 28.30 -22.22
N VAL A 586 -7.14 27.59 -23.11
CA VAL A 586 -5.67 27.52 -23.14
C VAL A 586 -5.18 28.55 -24.16
N GLU A 587 -4.39 29.52 -23.70
CA GLU A 587 -3.72 30.45 -24.60
C GLU A 587 -2.71 29.69 -25.47
N SER A 588 -2.74 29.96 -26.78
CA SER A 588 -1.73 29.46 -27.69
C SER A 588 -0.38 30.03 -27.25
N ARG A 589 0.53 29.19 -26.72
CA ARG A 589 1.93 29.58 -26.52
C ARG A 589 2.46 30.03 -27.88
N HIS A 590 2.64 31.33 -28.07
CA HIS A 590 3.45 31.84 -29.16
C HIS A 590 4.83 31.19 -29.01
N ARG A 591 5.19 30.32 -29.95
CA ARG A 591 6.59 29.99 -30.18
C ARG A 591 7.24 31.29 -30.64
N GLU A 592 7.94 31.96 -29.74
CA GLU A 592 8.97 32.92 -30.13
C GLU A 592 9.97 32.15 -30.98
N SER A 593 9.97 32.45 -32.27
CA SER A 593 10.82 31.89 -33.32
C SER A 593 12.20 32.51 -33.29
#